data_AF-A0A0S6XGQ9-F1
#
_entry.id   AF-A0A0S6XGQ9-F1
#
_cell.length_a   1.000
_cell.length_b   1.000
_cell.length_c   1.000
_cell.angle_alpha   90.00
_cell.angle_beta   90.00
_cell.angle_gamma   90.00
#
_symmetry.space_group_name_H-M   'P 1'
#
loop_
_entity.id
_entity.type
_entity.pdbx_description
1 polymer ?
#
loop_
_entity_poly.entity_id
_entity_poly.type
_entity_poly.pdbx_seq_one_letter_code
_entity_poly.pdbx_strand_id
1 'polypeptide(L)'
;MTTRKAPKHRRGATYFRPDPDAVYAATHVIDLSQVESFVARYPKPDDVVPVSDMVGTALDGCFIGACTTAEEDLVLGAMVLQIGLARGMATKKGGKRKVVPGSLPILHRLKELGLAEVYEEAGFEVGVPGCSYCVGMGADRAGEGEVWISSQNRNFENRMGKA
;
A
#
# COMPACT_ATOMS: atom_id res chain seq x y z
N MET A 1 -4.06 24.96 8.00
CA MET A 1 -5.38 24.29 7.97
C MET A 1 -6.36 25.14 7.17
N THR A 2 -6.62 24.77 5.92
CA THR A 2 -7.58 25.44 5.04
C THR A 2 -8.98 25.34 5.63
N THR A 3 -9.64 26.47 5.82
CA THR A 3 -10.98 26.54 6.41
C THR A 3 -11.99 25.81 5.52
N ARG A 4 -12.72 24.85 6.09
CA ARG A 4 -13.71 24.04 5.35
C ARG A 4 -14.72 24.96 4.64
N LYS A 5 -14.94 24.74 3.33
CA LYS A 5 -15.76 25.60 2.46
C LYS A 5 -17.24 25.66 2.88
N ALA A 6 -17.82 24.56 3.38
CA ALA A 6 -19.22 24.51 3.77
C ALA A 6 -19.44 24.94 5.25
N PRO A 7 -20.30 25.94 5.54
CA PRO A 7 -20.55 26.45 6.89
C PRO A 7 -20.99 25.38 7.91
N LYS A 8 -21.81 24.41 7.47
CA LYS A 8 -22.29 23.29 8.30
C LYS A 8 -21.20 22.34 8.81
N HIS A 9 -20.01 22.36 8.22
CA HIS A 9 -18.87 21.53 8.63
C HIS A 9 -17.82 22.30 9.43
N ARG A 10 -18.09 23.58 9.75
CA ARG A 10 -17.21 24.45 10.54
C ARG A 10 -17.47 24.37 12.05
N ARG A 11 -18.64 23.88 12.46
CA ARG A 11 -19.02 23.64 13.87
C ARG A 11 -19.77 22.31 13.94
N GLY A 12 -19.46 21.48 14.94
CA GLY A 12 -20.10 20.17 15.15
C GLY A 12 -19.17 18.95 15.12
N ALA A 13 -17.84 19.13 15.06
CA ALA A 13 -16.94 18.02 15.32
C ALA A 13 -16.80 17.84 16.84
N THR A 14 -17.46 16.81 17.38
CA THR A 14 -17.22 16.37 18.76
C THR A 14 -15.94 15.55 18.77
N TYR A 15 -14.97 15.99 19.57
CA TYR A 15 -13.72 15.25 19.77
C TYR A 15 -13.92 14.25 20.91
N PHE A 16 -13.83 12.97 20.60
CA PHE A 16 -13.86 11.91 21.60
C PHE A 16 -12.43 11.59 22.05
N ARG A 17 -12.27 11.36 23.34
CA ARG A 17 -11.05 10.84 23.98
C ARG A 17 -11.47 9.75 24.96
N PRO A 18 -10.62 8.74 25.23
CA PRO A 18 -10.89 7.82 26.33
C PRO A 18 -10.99 8.60 27.64
N ASP A 19 -11.85 8.15 28.54
CA ASP A 19 -11.94 8.70 29.89
C ASP A 19 -10.62 8.45 30.65
N PRO A 20 -10.21 9.36 31.56
CA PRO A 20 -8.97 9.21 32.33
C PRO A 20 -8.89 7.92 33.16
N ASP A 21 -10.03 7.31 33.51
CA ASP A 21 -10.19 6.11 34.31
C ASP A 21 -10.63 4.88 33.50
N ALA A 22 -10.51 4.92 32.18
CA ALA A 22 -10.82 3.78 31.31
C ALA A 22 -9.98 2.54 31.67
N VAL A 23 -10.66 1.40 31.83
CA VAL A 23 -10.03 0.11 32.14
C VAL A 23 -9.86 -0.70 30.85
N TYR A 24 -8.63 -1.11 30.55
CA TYR A 24 -8.29 -1.93 29.38
C TYR A 24 -8.14 -3.41 29.77
N ALA A 25 -8.60 -4.32 28.93
CA ALA A 25 -8.43 -5.76 29.14
C ALA A 25 -6.96 -6.21 29.03
N ALA A 26 -6.16 -5.49 28.22
CA ALA A 26 -4.73 -5.67 28.07
C ALA A 26 -4.07 -4.36 27.65
N THR A 27 -2.80 -4.18 27.97
CA THR A 27 -1.99 -3.02 27.56
C THR A 27 -0.69 -3.51 26.93
N HIS A 28 -0.41 -3.03 25.74
CA HIS A 28 0.81 -3.30 25.00
C HIS A 28 1.48 -1.97 24.68
N VAL A 29 2.75 -1.82 25.04
CA VAL A 29 3.54 -0.62 24.75
C VAL A 29 4.46 -0.94 23.57
N ILE A 30 4.32 -0.17 22.49
CA ILE A 30 5.14 -0.31 21.28
C ILE A 30 6.08 0.89 21.21
N ASP A 31 7.38 0.64 21.34
CA ASP A 31 8.40 1.67 21.14
C ASP A 31 8.67 1.84 19.64
N LEU A 32 8.20 2.95 19.06
CA LEU A 32 8.36 3.26 17.64
C LEU A 32 9.81 3.44 17.22
N SER A 33 10.75 3.69 18.15
CA SER A 33 12.18 3.78 17.84
C SER A 33 12.81 2.42 17.53
N GLN A 34 12.15 1.33 17.94
CA GLN A 34 12.60 -0.04 17.72
C GLN A 34 11.86 -0.72 16.54
N VAL A 35 10.89 -0.04 15.92
CA VAL A 35 10.14 -0.58 14.79
C VAL A 35 10.96 -0.45 13.51
N GLU A 36 11.15 -1.57 12.82
CA GLU A 36 11.72 -1.63 11.48
C GLU A 36 10.67 -1.94 10.40
N SER A 37 11.12 -2.20 9.17
CA SER A 37 10.23 -2.60 8.07
C SER A 37 9.95 -4.10 8.13
N PHE A 38 8.66 -4.46 8.08
CA PHE A 38 8.21 -5.85 8.14
C PHE A 38 7.41 -6.25 6.90
N VAL A 39 7.30 -7.56 6.68
CA VAL A 39 6.44 -8.17 5.66
C VAL A 39 5.72 -9.38 6.26
N ALA A 40 4.42 -9.53 5.94
CA ALA A 40 3.64 -10.70 6.31
C ALA A 40 3.81 -11.81 5.25
N ARG A 41 4.28 -12.98 5.66
CA ARG A 41 4.50 -14.12 4.76
C ARG A 41 3.19 -14.80 4.41
N TYR A 42 3.04 -15.16 3.15
CA TYR A 42 1.89 -15.94 2.69
C TYR A 42 1.85 -17.31 3.40
N PRO A 43 0.66 -17.83 3.77
CA PRO A 43 -0.69 -17.27 3.58
C PRO A 43 -1.27 -16.58 4.83
N LYS A 44 -0.41 -16.14 5.77
CA LYS A 44 -0.82 -15.77 7.13
C LYS A 44 -0.49 -14.30 7.42
N PRO A 45 -1.49 -13.41 7.61
CA PRO A 45 -1.22 -12.00 7.84
C PRO A 45 -0.56 -11.73 9.19
N ASP A 46 -0.63 -12.68 10.12
CA ASP A 46 0.01 -12.68 11.43
C ASP A 46 1.43 -13.27 11.43
N ASP A 47 1.87 -13.92 10.35
CA ASP A 47 3.25 -14.39 10.18
C ASP A 47 4.15 -13.27 9.65
N VAL A 48 4.48 -12.35 10.54
CA VAL A 48 5.24 -11.12 10.24
C VAL A 48 6.73 -11.31 10.53
N VAL A 49 7.58 -11.02 9.54
CA VAL A 49 9.05 -11.09 9.66
C VAL A 49 9.69 -9.78 9.19
N PRO A 50 10.90 -9.43 9.67
CA PRO A 50 11.67 -8.32 9.12
C PRO A 50 11.87 -8.47 7.61
N VAL A 51 11.85 -7.35 6.87
CA VAL A 51 12.07 -7.37 5.41
C VAL A 51 13.45 -7.96 5.05
N SER A 52 14.45 -7.78 5.92
CA SER A 52 15.80 -8.33 5.78
C SER A 52 15.81 -9.86 5.60
N ASP A 53 14.90 -10.58 6.26
CA ASP A 53 14.81 -12.05 6.20
C ASP A 53 14.29 -12.56 4.85
N MET A 54 13.65 -11.68 4.05
CA MET A 54 13.03 -12.03 2.77
C MET A 54 13.83 -11.53 1.57
N VAL A 55 14.98 -10.87 1.79
CA VAL A 55 15.85 -10.35 0.73
C VAL A 55 16.31 -11.48 -0.20
N GLY A 56 16.25 -11.23 -1.52
CA GLY A 56 16.61 -12.22 -2.53
C GLY A 56 15.45 -13.11 -3.01
N THR A 57 14.27 -12.98 -2.40
CA THR A 57 13.05 -13.64 -2.90
C THR A 57 12.73 -13.16 -4.31
N ALA A 58 12.66 -14.09 -5.27
CA ALA A 58 12.27 -13.77 -6.63
C ALA A 58 10.78 -13.43 -6.68
N LEU A 59 10.46 -12.27 -7.26
CA LEU A 59 9.09 -11.80 -7.43
C LEU A 59 8.67 -11.88 -8.90
N ASP A 60 7.46 -12.35 -9.13
CA ASP A 60 6.79 -12.32 -10.43
C ASP A 60 5.92 -11.08 -10.58
N GLY A 61 5.39 -10.59 -9.46
CA GLY A 61 4.61 -9.36 -9.44
C GLY A 61 4.77 -8.47 -8.21
N CYS A 62 4.40 -7.21 -8.38
CA CYS A 62 4.32 -6.20 -7.33
C CYS A 62 3.01 -5.41 -7.46
N PHE A 63 2.25 -5.32 -6.37
CA PHE A 63 1.01 -4.57 -6.33
C PHE A 63 1.01 -3.51 -5.21
N ILE A 64 0.81 -2.25 -5.57
CA ILE A 64 0.69 -1.14 -4.63
C ILE A 64 -0.74 -0.58 -4.68
N GLY A 65 -1.47 -0.59 -3.56
CA GLY A 65 -2.85 -0.14 -3.53
C GLY A 65 -3.72 -1.00 -2.60
N ALA A 66 -5.03 -0.98 -2.88
CA ALA A 66 -6.13 -1.39 -1.98
C ALA A 66 -6.56 -0.29 -1.01
N CYS A 67 -7.63 -0.56 -0.25
CA CYS A 67 -8.22 0.39 0.70
C CYS A 67 -7.31 0.77 1.87
N THR A 68 -6.20 0.05 2.06
CA THR A 68 -5.21 0.33 3.11
C THR A 68 -4.08 1.24 2.68
N THR A 69 -3.97 1.55 1.38
CA THR A 69 -2.94 2.45 0.85
C THR A 69 -3.48 3.86 0.75
N ALA A 70 -2.87 4.76 1.53
CA ALA A 70 -3.22 6.16 1.57
C ALA A 70 -2.44 6.98 0.52
N GLU A 71 -2.72 8.28 0.43
CA GLU A 71 -2.04 9.16 -0.53
C GLU A 71 -0.54 9.26 -0.23
N GLU A 72 -0.20 9.39 1.05
CA GLU A 72 1.16 9.46 1.56
C GLU A 72 1.98 8.22 1.18
N ASP A 73 1.39 7.03 1.20
CA ASP A 73 2.07 5.78 0.82
C ASP A 73 2.44 5.78 -0.66
N LEU A 74 1.54 6.28 -1.51
CA LEU A 74 1.77 6.38 -2.96
C LEU A 74 2.80 7.44 -3.29
N VAL A 75 2.83 8.55 -2.53
CA VAL A 75 3.88 9.58 -2.67
C VAL A 75 5.24 8.99 -2.28
N LEU A 76 5.34 8.31 -1.13
CA LEU A 76 6.58 7.67 -0.68
C LEU A 76 7.06 6.61 -1.68
N GLY A 77 6.15 5.77 -2.20
CA GLY A 77 6.46 4.78 -3.22
C GLY A 77 7.06 5.40 -4.49
N ALA A 78 6.46 6.48 -4.98
CA ALA A 78 7.00 7.20 -6.14
C ALA A 78 8.40 7.78 -5.86
N MET A 79 8.62 8.39 -4.69
CA MET A 79 9.93 8.92 -4.32
C MET A 79 11.01 7.83 -4.26
N VAL A 80 10.69 6.66 -3.71
CA VAL A 80 11.61 5.51 -3.69
C VAL A 80 11.95 5.04 -5.10
N LEU A 81 10.94 4.92 -5.97
CA LEU A 81 11.13 4.54 -7.37
C LEU A 81 11.97 5.56 -8.13
N GLN A 82 11.70 6.85 -7.93
CA GLN A 82 12.47 7.94 -8.55
C GLN A 82 13.95 7.88 -8.17
N ILE A 83 14.27 7.66 -6.89
CA ILE A 83 15.65 7.49 -6.42
C ILE A 83 16.28 6.25 -7.07
N GLY A 84 15.55 5.14 -7.16
CA GLY A 84 16.02 3.92 -7.81
C GLY A 84 16.37 4.15 -9.28
N LEU A 85 15.45 4.76 -10.04
CA LEU A 85 15.63 5.10 -11.45
C LEU A 85 16.82 6.04 -11.66
N ALA A 86 16.95 7.08 -10.83
CA ALA A 86 18.09 8.01 -10.90
C ALA A 86 19.44 7.34 -10.62
N ARG A 87 19.45 6.23 -9.86
CA ARG A 87 20.63 5.39 -9.61
C ARG A 87 20.88 4.35 -10.71
N GLY A 88 20.10 4.37 -11.79
CA GLY A 88 20.19 3.38 -12.86
C GLY A 88 19.68 1.99 -12.47
N MET A 89 18.90 1.89 -11.37
CA MET A 89 18.25 0.63 -11.01
C MET A 89 17.10 0.37 -11.98
N ALA A 90 16.99 -0.88 -12.42
CA ALA A 90 15.92 -1.32 -13.29
C ALA A 90 15.09 -2.40 -12.61
N THR A 91 13.79 -2.40 -12.89
CA THR A 91 12.92 -3.46 -12.43
C THR A 91 13.09 -4.73 -13.30
N LYS A 92 12.82 -5.92 -12.74
CA LYS A 92 12.90 -7.21 -13.46
C LYS A 92 12.14 -7.17 -14.78
N LYS A 93 12.80 -7.54 -15.89
CA LYS A 93 12.17 -7.63 -17.21
C LYS A 93 10.99 -8.59 -17.18
N GLY A 94 9.83 -8.16 -17.69
CA GLY A 94 8.61 -8.98 -17.75
C GLY A 94 7.87 -9.18 -16.42
N GLY A 95 8.33 -8.56 -15.32
CA GLY A 95 7.58 -8.61 -14.05
C GLY A 95 6.27 -7.80 -14.12
N LYS A 96 5.21 -8.31 -13.51
CA LYS A 96 3.89 -7.66 -13.46
C LYS A 96 3.88 -6.59 -12.37
N ARG A 97 3.50 -5.36 -12.69
CA ARG A 97 3.53 -4.25 -11.72
C ARG A 97 2.30 -3.40 -11.89
N LYS A 98 1.59 -3.16 -10.80
CA LYS A 98 0.38 -2.34 -10.83
C LYS A 98 0.26 -1.50 -9.58
N VAL A 99 -0.04 -0.22 -9.78
CA VAL A 99 -0.37 0.72 -8.71
C VAL A 99 -1.82 1.17 -8.88
N VAL A 100 -2.62 1.09 -7.81
CA VAL A 100 -4.03 1.48 -7.82
C VAL A 100 -4.30 2.47 -6.70
N PRO A 101 -4.50 3.76 -7.01
CA PRO A 101 -4.85 4.75 -6.00
C PRO A 101 -6.22 4.49 -5.37
N GLY A 102 -6.36 4.75 -4.07
CA GLY A 102 -7.58 4.47 -3.33
C GLY A 102 -8.81 5.31 -3.74
N SER A 103 -8.60 6.44 -4.44
CA SER A 103 -9.70 7.30 -4.90
C SER A 103 -9.29 8.19 -6.09
N LEU A 104 -10.28 8.76 -6.78
CA LEU A 104 -10.05 9.68 -7.91
C LEU A 104 -9.28 10.95 -7.50
N PRO A 105 -9.58 11.61 -6.36
CA PRO A 105 -8.78 12.75 -5.90
C PRO A 105 -7.30 12.43 -5.72
N ILE A 106 -6.97 11.27 -5.15
CA ILE A 106 -5.58 10.82 -4.97
C ILE A 106 -4.92 10.62 -6.33
N LEU A 107 -5.58 9.92 -7.27
CA LEU A 107 -5.06 9.73 -8.63
C LEU A 107 -4.79 11.07 -9.33
N HIS A 108 -5.73 12.03 -9.24
CA HIS A 108 -5.55 13.36 -9.81
C HIS A 108 -4.35 14.07 -9.17
N ARG A 109 -4.21 13.97 -7.84
CA ARG A 109 -3.10 14.59 -7.13
C ARG A 109 -1.75 14.04 -7.53
N LEU A 110 -1.65 12.71 -7.69
CA LEU A 110 -0.42 12.07 -8.17
C LEU A 110 -0.05 12.51 -9.58
N LYS A 111 -1.03 12.68 -10.47
CA LYS A 111 -0.82 13.23 -11.83
C LYS A 111 -0.37 14.69 -11.80
N GLU A 112 -1.01 15.54 -10.99
CA GLU A 112 -0.61 16.95 -10.85
C GLU A 112 0.83 17.12 -10.35
N LEU A 113 1.29 16.20 -9.50
CA LEU A 113 2.65 16.19 -8.95
C LEU A 113 3.67 15.47 -9.85
N GLY A 114 3.22 14.89 -10.97
CA GLY A 114 4.03 14.05 -11.86
C GLY A 114 4.51 12.73 -11.25
N LEU A 115 3.91 12.31 -10.13
CA LEU A 115 4.26 11.07 -9.43
C LEU A 115 3.65 9.84 -10.11
N ALA A 116 2.55 10.01 -10.84
CA ALA A 116 1.99 8.94 -11.66
C ALA A 116 2.97 8.52 -12.77
N GLU A 117 3.63 9.47 -13.42
CA GLU A 117 4.63 9.18 -14.46
C GLU A 117 5.83 8.40 -13.90
N VAL A 118 6.27 8.70 -12.67
CA VAL A 118 7.36 7.94 -12.01
C VAL A 118 7.02 6.46 -11.86
N TYR A 119 5.78 6.12 -11.55
CA TYR A 119 5.34 4.72 -11.50
C TYR A 119 5.40 4.08 -12.90
N GLU A 120 4.95 4.79 -13.93
CA GLU A 120 4.97 4.31 -15.32
C GLU A 120 6.42 4.11 -15.83
N GLU A 121 7.32 5.05 -15.53
CA GLU A 121 8.76 4.94 -15.83
C GLU A 121 9.41 3.74 -15.13
N ALA A 122 8.97 3.41 -13.91
CA ALA A 122 9.38 2.21 -13.19
C ALA A 122 8.74 0.92 -13.73
N GLY A 123 7.85 1.02 -14.72
CA GLY A 123 7.18 -0.08 -15.39
C GLY A 123 5.91 -0.57 -14.67
N PHE A 124 5.27 0.27 -13.85
CA PHE A 124 3.95 -0.01 -13.27
C PHE A 124 2.83 0.41 -14.22
N GLU A 125 1.77 -0.39 -14.27
CA GLU A 125 0.47 0.06 -14.78
C GLU A 125 -0.22 0.90 -13.69
N VAL A 126 -0.58 2.15 -14.00
CA VAL A 126 -1.40 3.00 -13.12
C VAL A 126 -2.88 2.70 -13.36
N GLY A 127 -3.50 1.97 -12.45
CA GLY A 127 -4.91 1.58 -12.53
C GLY A 127 -5.89 2.64 -12.06
N VAL A 128 -7.17 2.45 -12.41
CA VAL A 128 -8.27 3.25 -11.85
C VAL A 128 -8.60 2.81 -10.42
N PRO A 129 -9.11 3.70 -9.56
CA PRO A 129 -9.49 3.35 -8.19
C PRO A 129 -10.44 2.15 -8.15
N GLY A 130 -10.04 1.11 -7.41
CA GLY A 130 -10.77 -0.15 -7.31
C GLY A 130 -10.02 -1.20 -6.51
N CYS A 131 -10.63 -2.39 -6.36
CA CYS A 131 -10.03 -3.48 -5.59
C CYS A 131 -8.84 -4.14 -6.30
N SER A 132 -8.89 -4.31 -7.64
CA SER A 132 -7.80 -4.92 -8.42
C SER A 132 -7.31 -6.25 -7.81
N TYR A 133 -6.01 -6.46 -7.76
CA TYR A 133 -5.34 -7.61 -7.13
C TYR A 133 -5.70 -7.82 -5.66
N CYS A 134 -6.33 -6.85 -4.96
CA CYS A 134 -6.71 -7.00 -3.54
C CYS A 134 -7.64 -8.18 -3.27
N VAL A 135 -8.53 -8.50 -4.20
CA VAL A 135 -9.50 -9.59 -4.05
C VAL A 135 -9.40 -10.63 -5.18
N GLY A 136 -8.61 -10.37 -6.22
CA GLY A 136 -8.45 -11.31 -7.32
C GLY A 136 -9.76 -11.71 -8.03
N MET A 137 -10.82 -10.91 -7.93
CA MET A 137 -12.15 -11.23 -8.49
C MET A 137 -12.36 -10.61 -9.88
N GLY A 138 -11.68 -9.52 -10.19
CA GLY A 138 -11.82 -8.80 -11.45
C GLY A 138 -10.90 -9.33 -12.55
N ALA A 139 -10.50 -8.42 -13.45
CA ALA A 139 -9.51 -8.68 -14.49
C ALA A 139 -8.10 -8.90 -13.93
N ASP A 140 -7.79 -8.27 -12.80
CA ASP A 140 -6.50 -8.40 -12.13
C ASP A 140 -6.50 -9.62 -11.22
N ARG A 141 -5.69 -10.62 -11.57
CA ARG A 141 -5.50 -11.85 -10.81
C ARG A 141 -4.06 -12.33 -10.91
N ALA A 142 -3.49 -12.75 -9.78
CA ALA A 142 -2.24 -13.49 -9.76
C ALA A 142 -2.44 -14.84 -10.46
N GLY A 143 -1.43 -15.27 -11.23
CA GLY A 143 -1.37 -16.60 -11.81
C GLY A 143 -1.02 -17.66 -10.77
N GLU A 144 -1.35 -18.91 -11.07
CA GLU A 144 -1.02 -20.07 -10.22
C GLU A 144 0.51 -20.19 -10.09
N GLY A 145 0.99 -20.32 -8.85
CA GLY A 145 2.41 -20.38 -8.52
C GLY A 145 3.20 -19.06 -8.61
N GLU A 146 2.57 -17.93 -8.93
CA GLU A 146 3.28 -16.64 -8.97
C GLU A 146 3.57 -16.08 -7.58
N VAL A 147 4.76 -15.53 -7.38
CA VAL A 147 5.15 -14.87 -6.13
C VAL A 147 4.94 -13.36 -6.24
N TRP A 148 4.10 -12.81 -5.36
CA TRP A 148 3.74 -11.39 -5.36
C TRP A 148 4.12 -10.71 -4.05
N ILE A 149 4.65 -9.49 -4.15
CA ILE A 149 4.70 -8.55 -3.03
C ILE A 149 3.53 -7.57 -3.16
N SER A 150 2.86 -7.26 -2.04
CA SER A 150 1.75 -6.31 -2.07
C SER A 150 1.62 -5.49 -0.79
N SER A 151 1.02 -4.30 -0.90
CA SER A 151 0.63 -3.43 0.23
C SER A 151 -0.80 -3.69 0.74
N GLN A 152 -1.32 -4.89 0.45
CA GLN A 152 -2.65 -5.32 0.91
C GLN A 152 -2.60 -5.76 2.37
N ASN A 153 -3.77 -5.79 3.02
CA ASN A 153 -3.89 -6.20 4.43
C ASN A 153 -4.20 -7.69 4.65
N ARG A 154 -4.41 -8.46 3.58
CA ARG A 154 -4.79 -9.88 3.64
C ARG A 154 -4.05 -10.66 2.58
N ASN A 155 -3.43 -11.77 2.98
CA ASN A 155 -2.62 -12.63 2.12
C ASN A 155 -3.05 -14.11 2.19
N PHE A 156 -4.30 -14.40 2.56
CA PHE A 156 -4.82 -15.78 2.62
C PHE A 156 -4.77 -16.50 1.27
N GLU A 157 -4.85 -17.83 1.31
CA GLU A 157 -4.99 -18.63 0.09
C GLU A 157 -6.17 -18.17 -0.76
N ASN A 158 -5.99 -18.21 -2.08
CA ASN A 158 -6.99 -17.79 -3.07
C ASN A 158 -7.41 -16.30 -3.01
N ARG A 159 -6.69 -15.46 -2.25
CA ARG A 159 -7.05 -14.05 -2.06
C ARG A 159 -6.80 -13.17 -3.28
N MET A 160 -5.68 -13.35 -3.97
CA MET A 160 -5.26 -12.51 -5.10
C MET A 160 -5.45 -13.20 -6.47
N GLY A 161 -5.89 -14.45 -6.47
CA GLY A 161 -5.89 -15.36 -7.61
C GLY A 161 -5.87 -16.79 -7.09
N LYS A 162 -5.94 -17.78 -7.98
CA LYS A 162 -5.82 -19.20 -7.58
C LYS A 162 -4.39 -19.46 -7.09
N ALA A 163 -4.27 -20.01 -5.88
CA ALA A 163 -2.98 -20.44 -5.33
C ALA A 163 -2.43 -21.66 -6.09
#